data_AF-A0A0G0KSR8-F1
#
_entry.id   AF-A0A0G0KSR8-F1
#
_cell.length_a   1.000
_cell.length_b   1.000
_cell.length_c   1.000
_cell.angle_alpha   90.00
_cell.angle_beta   90.00
_cell.angle_gamma   90.00
#
_symmetry.space_group_name_H-M   'P 1'
#
loop_
_entity.id
_entity.type
_entity.pdbx_description
1 polymer ?
#
loop_
_entity_poly.entity_id
_entity_poly.type
_entity_poly.pdbx_seq_one_letter_code
_entity_poly.pdbx_strand_id
1 'polypeptide(L)'
;MVEDLEKRGWWNYIHEDIKELLLQSLLLVETAEKWEVNFSETFGRGTIHGEGFRDYSFIVFPAAKGYEGFLKKLFLDMGFITEVDYFGKHFRIGKALNPSLEKELREREGVYDKIISHCGGEELANKLWTCWKECRNLLFHWFPNEKNAVTLDEAKGRVNLIIDTIESAFGECKVGK
;
A
#
# COMPACT_ATOMS: atom_id res chain seq x y z
N MET A 1 -10.64 11.18 9.89
CA MET A 1 -9.87 10.54 8.80
C MET A 1 -10.69 9.50 8.05
N VAL A 2 -11.48 8.65 8.73
CA VAL A 2 -12.37 7.67 8.07
C VAL A 2 -13.45 8.34 7.20
N GLU A 3 -14.05 9.42 7.68
CA GLU A 3 -15.16 10.14 7.02
C GLU A 3 -14.81 10.81 5.67
N ASP A 4 -13.54 10.76 5.25
CA ASP A 4 -13.07 11.33 3.99
C ASP A 4 -12.83 10.29 2.90
N LEU A 5 -12.70 9.00 3.25
CA LEU A 5 -12.46 7.94 2.24
C LEU A 5 -13.70 7.66 1.40
N GLU A 6 -14.88 7.60 2.02
CA GLU A 6 -16.15 7.28 1.34
C GLU A 6 -16.54 8.32 0.28
N LYS A 7 -15.99 9.54 0.40
CA LYS A 7 -16.23 10.65 -0.53
C LYS A 7 -15.25 10.66 -1.70
N ARG A 8 -14.21 9.83 -1.69
CA ARG A 8 -13.22 9.79 -2.77
C ARG A 8 -13.79 9.14 -4.02
N GLY A 9 -13.39 9.64 -5.19
CA GLY A 9 -13.90 9.14 -6.48
C GLY A 9 -13.63 7.66 -6.72
N TRP A 10 -12.53 7.13 -6.17
CA TRP A 10 -12.15 5.72 -6.28
C TRP A 10 -12.84 4.80 -5.28
N TRP A 11 -13.60 5.33 -4.31
CA TRP A 11 -14.19 4.51 -3.24
C TRP A 11 -15.12 3.42 -3.80
N ASN A 12 -15.99 3.78 -4.74
CA ASN A 12 -16.92 2.85 -5.37
C ASN A 12 -16.27 1.97 -6.45
N TYR A 13 -15.01 2.24 -6.80
CA TYR A 13 -14.27 1.47 -7.79
C TYR A 13 -13.63 0.21 -7.17
N ILE A 14 -13.26 0.25 -5.89
CA ILE A 14 -12.60 -0.86 -5.21
C ILE A 14 -13.59 -1.82 -4.55
N HIS A 15 -13.14 -3.05 -4.32
CA HIS A 15 -13.93 -4.09 -3.67
C HIS A 15 -14.11 -3.81 -2.17
N GLU A 16 -15.16 -4.38 -1.60
CA GLU A 16 -15.52 -4.16 -0.19
C GLU A 16 -14.41 -4.61 0.78
N ASP A 17 -13.75 -5.72 0.49
CA ASP A 17 -12.61 -6.20 1.28
C ASP A 17 -11.42 -5.22 1.28
N ILE A 18 -11.17 -4.54 0.16
CA ILE A 18 -10.14 -3.49 0.07
C ILE A 18 -10.54 -2.27 0.92
N LYS A 19 -11.82 -1.87 0.89
CA LYS A 19 -12.33 -0.77 1.73
C LYS A 19 -12.14 -1.08 3.21
N GLU A 20 -12.54 -2.27 3.64
CA GLU A 20 -12.37 -2.73 5.02
C GLU A 20 -10.91 -2.70 5.46
N LEU A 21 -9.97 -3.13 4.60
CA LEU A 21 -8.54 -3.08 4.90
C LEU A 21 -8.00 -1.65 5.07
N LEU A 22 -8.45 -0.70 4.25
CA LEU A 22 -8.05 0.71 4.39
C LEU A 22 -8.63 1.33 5.68
N LEU A 23 -9.90 1.07 5.97
CA LEU A 23 -10.56 1.50 7.18
C LEU A 23 -9.91 0.90 8.43
N GLN A 24 -9.50 -0.36 8.37
CA GLN A 24 -8.80 -1.04 9.45
C GLN A 24 -7.48 -0.33 9.80
N SER A 25 -6.67 0.04 8.80
CA SER A 25 -5.46 0.81 9.06
C SER A 25 -5.73 2.17 9.68
N LEU A 26 -6.76 2.90 9.24
CA LEU A 26 -7.14 4.17 9.86
C LEU A 26 -7.61 4.01 11.30
N LEU A 27 -8.42 2.98 11.58
CA LEU A 27 -8.83 2.64 12.94
C LEU A 27 -7.62 2.31 13.83
N LEU A 28 -6.64 1.59 13.30
CA LEU A 28 -5.41 1.27 14.02
C LEU A 28 -4.56 2.51 14.31
N VAL A 29 -4.50 3.49 13.40
CA VAL A 29 -3.86 4.80 13.68
C VAL A 29 -4.54 5.48 14.87
N GLU A 30 -5.86 5.68 14.80
CA GLU A 30 -6.62 6.36 15.86
C GLU A 30 -6.55 5.61 17.19
N THR A 31 -6.49 4.28 17.15
CA THR A 31 -6.37 3.43 18.34
C THR A 31 -4.96 3.54 18.94
N ALA A 32 -3.92 3.51 18.12
CA ALA A 32 -2.55 3.63 18.57
C ALA A 32 -2.24 5.02 19.16
N GLU A 33 -2.78 6.09 18.58
CA GLU A 33 -2.68 7.44 19.14
C GLU A 33 -3.26 7.50 20.57
N LYS A 34 -4.40 6.83 20.81
CA LYS A 34 -4.98 6.72 22.17
C LYS A 34 -4.15 5.86 23.10
N TRP A 35 -3.45 4.85 22.58
CA TRP A 35 -2.56 4.03 23.39
C TRP A 35 -1.34 4.81 23.84
N GLU A 36 -0.64 5.55 22.96
CA GLU A 36 0.54 6.38 23.28
C GLU A 36 0.29 7.31 24.47
N VAL A 37 -0.90 7.91 24.56
CA VAL A 37 -1.30 8.76 25.69
C VAL A 37 -1.37 8.00 27.03
N ASN A 38 -1.59 6.68 27.01
CA ASN A 38 -1.86 5.85 28.19
C ASN A 38 -0.80 4.75 28.46
N PHE A 39 0.37 4.78 27.81
CA PHE A 39 1.42 3.74 27.96
C PHE A 39 2.02 3.60 29.37
N SER A 40 1.66 4.48 30.31
CA SER A 40 2.00 4.32 31.73
C SER A 40 1.25 3.14 32.39
N GLU A 41 0.21 2.60 31.76
CA GLU A 41 -0.56 1.46 32.29
C GLU A 41 -0.04 0.11 31.76
N THR A 42 0.18 -0.83 32.69
CA THR A 42 0.75 -2.15 32.38
C THR A 42 -0.31 -3.04 31.73
N PHE A 43 -0.14 -3.39 30.45
CA PHE A 43 -1.00 -4.38 29.80
C PHE A 43 -0.53 -5.81 30.14
N GLY A 44 -1.40 -6.57 30.81
CA GLY A 44 -1.12 -7.79 31.60
C GLY A 44 -0.52 -9.03 30.91
N ARG A 45 0.31 -8.90 29.87
CA ARG A 45 1.11 -9.99 29.29
C ARG A 45 2.57 -9.62 28.96
N GLY A 46 3.02 -8.42 29.30
CA GLY A 46 4.41 -8.00 29.18
C GLY A 46 4.57 -6.52 29.48
N THR A 47 5.71 -6.11 30.02
CA THR A 47 5.98 -4.70 30.32
C THR A 47 6.53 -4.02 29.07
N ILE A 48 5.72 -3.16 28.43
CA ILE A 48 6.26 -2.21 27.45
C ILE A 48 6.89 -1.08 28.26
N HIS A 49 8.22 -1.10 28.37
CA HIS A 49 8.97 0.00 28.97
C HIS A 49 9.18 1.08 27.90
N GLY A 50 8.34 2.13 27.86
CA GLY A 50 8.53 3.28 26.98
C GLY A 50 7.25 4.05 26.62
N GLU A 51 7.41 5.12 25.85
CA GLU A 51 6.36 6.04 25.35
C GLU A 51 5.50 5.46 24.20
N GLY A 52 5.59 4.15 23.90
CA GLY A 52 4.90 3.56 22.74
C GLY A 52 5.40 2.16 22.35
N PHE A 53 4.86 1.61 21.25
CA PHE A 53 5.38 0.41 20.61
C PHE A 53 6.74 0.68 19.95
N ARG A 54 7.59 -0.35 19.86
CA ARG A 54 8.87 -0.25 19.16
C ARG A 54 8.76 -0.19 17.64
N ASP A 55 7.65 -0.69 17.09
CA ASP A 55 7.39 -0.74 15.66
C ASP A 55 5.87 -0.70 15.42
N TYR A 56 5.45 0.23 14.57
CA TYR A 56 4.07 0.46 14.16
C TYR A 56 3.74 -0.11 12.77
N SER A 57 4.61 -0.95 12.20
CA SER A 57 4.38 -1.62 10.90
C SER A 57 3.05 -2.37 10.82
N PHE A 58 2.52 -2.86 11.94
CA PHE A 58 1.21 -3.51 12.04
C PHE A 58 0.03 -2.59 11.66
N ILE A 59 0.18 -1.27 11.79
CA ILE A 59 -0.82 -0.29 11.36
C ILE A 59 -0.89 -0.22 9.84
N VAL A 60 0.26 -0.30 9.17
CA VAL A 60 0.37 -0.14 7.71
C VAL A 60 -0.07 -1.41 6.97
N PHE A 61 0.08 -2.58 7.60
CA PHE A 61 -0.12 -3.87 6.96
C PHE A 61 -1.50 -4.05 6.27
N PRO A 62 -2.64 -3.72 6.90
CA PRO A 62 -3.94 -3.82 6.23
C PRO A 62 -4.01 -2.94 4.97
N ALA A 63 -3.67 -1.65 5.06
CA ALA A 63 -3.67 -0.74 3.91
C ALA A 63 -2.71 -1.20 2.80
N ALA A 64 -1.52 -1.70 3.15
CA ALA A 64 -0.55 -2.23 2.18
C ALA A 64 -1.11 -3.45 1.43
N LYS A 65 -1.85 -4.32 2.13
CA LYS A 65 -2.56 -5.45 1.51
C LYS A 65 -3.71 -4.97 0.61
N GLY A 66 -4.49 -3.99 1.06
CA GLY A 66 -5.55 -3.37 0.26
C GLY A 66 -5.00 -2.74 -1.01
N TYR A 67 -3.85 -2.08 -0.92
CA TYR A 67 -3.14 -1.49 -2.05
C TYR A 67 -2.69 -2.54 -3.09
N GLU A 68 -2.16 -3.70 -2.67
CA GLU A 68 -1.88 -4.79 -3.62
C GLU A 68 -3.13 -5.28 -4.35
N GLY A 69 -4.27 -5.36 -3.63
CA GLY A 69 -5.57 -5.70 -4.22
C GLY A 69 -6.05 -4.66 -5.23
N PHE A 70 -5.94 -3.37 -4.89
CA PHE A 70 -6.25 -2.26 -5.78
C PHE A 70 -5.41 -2.31 -7.05
N LEU A 71 -4.09 -2.47 -6.93
CA LEU A 71 -3.20 -2.54 -8.10
C LEU A 71 -3.55 -3.70 -9.01
N LYS A 72 -3.84 -4.90 -8.47
CA LYS A 72 -4.29 -6.03 -9.29
C LYS A 72 -5.55 -5.70 -10.08
N LYS A 73 -6.54 -5.08 -9.42
CA LYS A 73 -7.79 -4.68 -10.07
C LYS A 73 -7.53 -3.65 -11.17
N LEU A 74 -6.77 -2.60 -10.85
CA LEU A 74 -6.39 -1.57 -11.81
C LEU A 74 -5.70 -2.15 -13.04
N PHE A 75 -4.72 -3.06 -12.83
CA PHE A 75 -3.98 -3.65 -13.93
C PHE A 75 -4.86 -4.54 -14.81
N LEU A 76 -5.84 -5.23 -14.23
CA LEU A 76 -6.81 -6.02 -15.01
C LEU A 76 -7.70 -5.09 -15.84
N ASP A 77 -8.29 -4.08 -15.21
CA ASP A 77 -9.23 -3.17 -15.86
C ASP A 77 -8.57 -2.35 -16.98
N MET A 78 -7.29 -2.01 -16.85
CA MET A 78 -6.50 -1.33 -17.88
C MET A 78 -5.95 -2.29 -18.96
N GLY A 79 -6.20 -3.60 -18.85
CA GLY A 79 -5.69 -4.61 -19.78
C GLY A 79 -4.18 -4.83 -19.69
N PHE A 80 -3.53 -4.44 -18.59
CA PHE A 80 -2.10 -4.64 -18.37
C PHE A 80 -1.78 -6.07 -17.96
N ILE A 81 -2.73 -6.77 -17.36
CA ILE A 81 -2.65 -8.19 -17.00
C ILE A 81 -3.92 -8.92 -17.45
N THR A 82 -3.86 -10.25 -17.50
CA THR A 82 -5.01 -11.09 -17.87
C THR A 82 -5.82 -11.51 -16.63
N GLU A 83 -7.03 -12.06 -16.84
CA GLU A 83 -7.79 -12.70 -15.75
C GLU A 83 -7.02 -13.86 -15.11
N VAL A 84 -6.23 -14.60 -15.90
CA VAL A 84 -5.38 -15.70 -15.41
C VAL A 84 -4.34 -15.15 -14.44
N ASP A 85 -3.74 -13.99 -14.72
CA ASP A 85 -2.81 -13.33 -13.81
C ASP A 85 -3.51 -12.81 -12.55
N TYR A 86 -4.71 -12.24 -12.71
CA TYR A 86 -5.50 -11.68 -11.63
C TYR A 86 -5.87 -12.73 -10.57
N PHE A 87 -6.46 -13.85 -10.99
CA PHE A 87 -6.83 -14.97 -10.12
C PHE A 87 -5.66 -15.90 -9.79
N GLY A 88 -4.57 -15.81 -10.56
CA GLY A 88 -3.37 -16.62 -10.40
C GLY A 88 -2.61 -16.32 -9.11
N LYS A 89 -2.02 -17.36 -8.52
CA LYS A 89 -1.14 -17.25 -7.34
C LYS A 89 0.30 -16.84 -7.68
N HIS A 90 0.64 -16.81 -8.97
CA HIS A 90 2.00 -16.58 -9.44
C HIS A 90 2.28 -15.11 -9.78
N PHE A 91 1.27 -14.33 -10.16
CA PHE A 91 1.46 -12.92 -10.47
C PHE A 91 1.91 -12.13 -9.23
N ARG A 92 3.02 -11.41 -9.35
CA ARG A 92 3.63 -10.63 -8.26
C ARG A 92 3.69 -9.16 -8.65
N ILE A 93 2.95 -8.33 -7.91
CA ILE A 93 2.95 -6.87 -8.08
C ILE A 93 4.36 -6.30 -8.04
N GLY A 94 5.17 -6.75 -7.07
CA GLY A 94 6.56 -6.30 -6.95
C GLY A 94 7.43 -6.59 -8.16
N LYS A 95 7.22 -7.72 -8.86
CA LYS A 95 7.97 -8.02 -10.10
C LYS A 95 7.44 -7.18 -11.25
N ALA A 96 6.13 -7.07 -11.38
CA ALA A 96 5.46 -6.36 -12.46
C ALA A 96 5.73 -4.84 -12.45
N LEU A 97 5.86 -4.23 -11.27
CA LEU A 97 6.13 -2.80 -11.10
C LEU A 97 7.62 -2.44 -11.02
N ASN A 98 8.55 -3.39 -11.06
CA ASN A 98 9.96 -3.10 -10.81
C ASN A 98 10.62 -2.44 -12.05
N PRO A 99 11.05 -1.15 -11.97
CA PRO A 99 11.74 -0.47 -13.07
C PRO A 99 13.16 -0.98 -13.31
N SER A 100 13.74 -1.71 -12.36
CA SER A 100 15.09 -2.28 -12.45
C SER A 100 15.10 -3.71 -12.98
N LEU A 101 13.96 -4.26 -13.37
CA LEU A 101 13.89 -5.60 -13.93
C LEU A 101 14.61 -5.65 -15.29
N GLU A 102 15.28 -6.78 -15.59
CA GLU A 102 15.91 -6.98 -16.89
C GLU A 102 14.92 -6.73 -18.04
N LYS A 103 15.42 -6.12 -19.12
CA LYS A 103 14.57 -5.64 -20.22
C LYS A 103 13.64 -6.74 -20.75
N GLU A 104 14.18 -7.93 -21.00
CA GLU A 104 13.43 -9.08 -21.51
C GLU A 104 12.31 -9.54 -20.56
N LEU A 105 12.55 -9.50 -19.25
CA LEU A 105 11.56 -9.84 -18.23
C LEU A 105 10.49 -8.75 -18.09
N ARG A 106 10.89 -7.48 -18.21
CA ARG A 106 9.99 -6.34 -18.16
C ARG A 106 9.10 -6.24 -19.40
N GLU A 107 9.61 -6.58 -20.58
CA GLU A 107 8.80 -6.67 -21.80
C GLU A 107 7.75 -7.78 -21.70
N ARG A 108 8.08 -8.90 -21.06
CA ARG A 108 7.18 -10.06 -20.93
C ARG A 108 6.15 -9.92 -19.81
N GLU A 109 6.54 -9.42 -18.66
CA GLU A 109 5.73 -9.45 -17.43
C GLU A 109 5.56 -8.07 -16.77
N GLY A 110 6.21 -7.04 -17.30
CA GLY A 110 6.21 -5.70 -16.73
C GLY A 110 4.91 -4.96 -16.99
N VAL A 111 4.41 -4.35 -15.92
CA VAL A 111 3.31 -3.38 -15.95
C VAL A 111 3.85 -1.95 -15.90
N TYR A 112 5.05 -1.75 -15.35
CA TYR A 112 5.70 -0.44 -15.25
C TYR A 112 5.71 0.34 -16.59
N ASP A 113 6.22 -0.25 -17.67
CA ASP A 113 6.29 0.41 -18.99
C ASP A 113 4.89 0.60 -19.62
N LYS A 114 3.92 -0.26 -19.30
CA LYS A 114 2.53 -0.14 -19.76
C LYS A 114 1.86 1.08 -19.12
N ILE A 115 2.12 1.32 -17.83
CA ILE A 115 1.66 2.51 -17.13
C ILE A 115 2.25 3.76 -17.77
N ILE A 116 3.56 3.77 -18.04
CA ILE A 116 4.22 4.91 -18.72
C ILE A 116 3.54 5.20 -20.06
N SER A 117 3.34 4.15 -20.87
CA SER A 117 2.75 4.27 -22.20
C SER A 117 1.30 4.75 -22.16
N HIS A 118 0.53 4.30 -21.16
CA HIS A 118 -0.89 4.63 -21.02
C HIS A 118 -1.12 6.01 -20.37
N CYS A 119 -0.36 6.33 -19.32
CA CYS A 119 -0.57 7.52 -18.48
C CYS A 119 0.31 8.71 -18.91
N GLY A 120 1.23 8.51 -19.86
CA GLY A 120 1.98 9.58 -20.50
C GLY A 120 3.21 10.06 -19.73
N GLY A 121 3.73 9.27 -18.78
CA GLY A 121 4.93 9.62 -18.02
C GLY A 121 5.35 8.59 -16.98
N GLU A 122 6.58 8.73 -16.48
CA GLU A 122 7.14 7.84 -15.46
C GLU A 122 6.69 8.18 -14.04
N GLU A 123 6.10 9.36 -13.83
CA GLU A 123 5.75 9.86 -12.50
C GLU A 123 4.80 8.90 -11.76
N LEU A 124 3.70 8.52 -12.39
CA LEU A 124 2.76 7.57 -11.80
C LEU A 124 3.39 6.19 -11.60
N ALA A 125 4.10 5.68 -12.60
CA ALA A 125 4.72 4.36 -12.53
C ALA A 125 5.72 4.28 -11.36
N ASN A 126 6.54 5.32 -11.18
CA ASN A 126 7.47 5.47 -10.07
C ASN A 126 6.74 5.62 -8.72
N LYS A 127 5.65 6.41 -8.67
CA LYS A 127 4.84 6.57 -7.46
C LYS A 127 4.25 5.22 -7.01
N LEU A 128 3.68 4.46 -7.94
CA LEU A 128 3.09 3.14 -7.66
C LEU A 128 4.13 2.14 -7.16
N TRP A 129 5.28 2.07 -7.83
CA TRP A 129 6.41 1.23 -7.44
C TRP A 129 6.97 1.61 -6.07
N THR A 130 7.22 2.90 -5.84
CA THR A 130 7.80 3.41 -4.59
C THR A 130 6.85 3.15 -3.41
N CYS A 131 5.56 3.43 -3.58
CA CYS A 131 4.55 3.12 -2.57
C CYS A 131 4.54 1.63 -2.20
N TRP A 132 4.55 0.73 -3.19
CA TRP A 132 4.62 -0.72 -2.94
C TRP A 132 5.92 -1.11 -2.24
N LYS A 133 7.06 -0.59 -2.72
CA LYS A 133 8.38 -0.92 -2.18
C LYS A 133 8.49 -0.48 -0.71
N GLU A 134 8.05 0.72 -0.38
CA GLU A 134 8.26 1.29 0.95
C GLU A 134 7.20 0.85 1.96
N CYS A 135 5.93 0.71 1.55
CA CYS A 135 4.85 0.39 2.48
C CYS A 135 4.60 -1.12 2.61
N ARG A 136 5.02 -1.92 1.63
CA ARG A 136 4.80 -3.37 1.61
C ARG A 136 6.10 -4.16 1.59
N ASN A 137 7.07 -3.82 0.75
CA ASN A 137 8.26 -4.66 0.62
C ASN A 137 9.22 -4.45 1.80
N LEU A 138 9.83 -3.28 1.89
CA LEU A 138 10.88 -3.01 2.89
C LEU A 138 10.35 -3.02 4.32
N LEU A 139 9.13 -2.56 4.54
CA LEU A 139 8.53 -2.44 5.87
C LEU A 139 8.44 -3.78 6.63
N PHE A 140 8.24 -4.89 5.93
CA PHE A 140 8.11 -6.22 6.55
C PHE A 140 9.37 -7.08 6.43
N HIS A 141 10.43 -6.55 5.82
CA HIS A 141 11.72 -7.24 5.77
C HIS A 141 12.60 -6.81 6.94
N TRP A 142 13.12 -7.81 7.65
CA TRP A 142 14.16 -7.60 8.64
C TRP A 142 15.53 -7.75 7.95
N PHE A 143 16.35 -6.70 8.01
CA PHE A 143 17.74 -6.77 7.56
C PHE A 143 18.69 -6.63 8.76
N PRO A 144 19.78 -7.43 8.82
CA PRO A 144 20.81 -7.25 9.83
C PRO A 144 21.34 -5.82 9.79
N ASN A 145 21.32 -5.13 10.94
CA ASN A 145 21.76 -3.74 11.13
C ASN A 145 20.88 -2.63 10.53
N GLU A 146 19.73 -2.96 9.93
CA GLU A 146 18.73 -1.96 9.56
C GLU A 146 17.54 -2.04 10.52
N LYS A 147 17.24 -0.92 11.19
CA LYS A 147 15.97 -0.79 11.91
C LYS A 147 14.91 -0.34 10.91
N ASN A 148 14.23 -1.29 10.27
CA ASN A 148 13.01 -1.03 9.49
C ASN A 148 11.77 -0.82 10.37
N ALA A 149 11.96 -0.69 11.68
CA ALA A 149 10.90 -0.32 12.59
C ALA A 149 10.43 1.10 12.26
N VAL A 150 9.12 1.31 12.23
CA VAL A 150 8.52 2.62 11.99
C VAL A 150 7.87 3.15 13.26
N THR A 151 7.99 4.45 13.48
CA THR A 151 7.24 5.19 14.49
C THR A 151 5.76 5.30 14.11
N LEU A 152 4.92 5.74 15.05
CA LEU A 152 3.49 5.95 14.80
C LEU A 152 3.26 6.99 13.68
N ASP A 153 3.99 8.11 13.72
CA ASP A 153 3.93 9.16 12.70
C ASP A 153 4.37 8.66 11.33
N GLU A 154 5.45 7.88 11.28
CA GLU A 154 5.90 7.25 10.03
C GLU A 154 4.84 6.29 9.50
N ALA A 155 4.25 5.44 10.34
CA ALA A 155 3.19 4.52 9.94
C ALA A 155 1.96 5.27 9.40
N LYS A 156 1.55 6.36 10.04
CA LYS A 156 0.47 7.24 9.55
C LYS A 156 0.83 7.85 8.19
N GLY A 157 2.07 8.31 8.04
CA GLY A 157 2.61 8.79 6.76
C GLY A 157 2.53 7.73 5.66
N ARG A 158 2.87 6.47 5.97
CA ARG A 158 2.74 5.34 5.01
C ARG A 158 1.29 5.06 4.61
N VAL A 159 0.35 5.10 5.56
CA VAL A 159 -1.07 4.91 5.27
C VAL A 159 -1.59 6.02 4.35
N ASN A 160 -1.23 7.28 4.61
CA ASN A 160 -1.58 8.40 3.74
C ASN A 160 -0.96 8.28 2.35
N LEU A 161 0.33 7.89 2.26
CA LEU A 161 1.00 7.63 0.98
C LEU A 161 0.25 6.59 0.14
N ILE A 162 -0.25 5.52 0.76
CA ILE A 162 -1.07 4.52 0.08
C ILE A 162 -2.35 5.15 -0.48
N ILE A 163 -3.10 5.86 0.35
CA ILE A 163 -4.38 6.49 -0.03
C ILE A 163 -4.16 7.49 -1.17
N ASP A 164 -3.15 8.35 -1.08
CA ASP A 164 -2.84 9.36 -2.09
C ASP A 164 -2.33 8.73 -3.40
N THR A 165 -1.69 7.56 -3.32
CA THR A 165 -1.25 6.82 -4.51
C THR A 165 -2.43 6.15 -5.22
N ILE A 166 -3.41 5.64 -4.48
CA ILE A 166 -4.67 5.13 -5.03
C ILE A 166 -5.42 6.25 -5.76
N GLU A 167 -5.53 7.43 -5.14
CA GLU A 167 -6.18 8.61 -5.73
C GLU A 167 -5.50 9.03 -7.04
N SER A 168 -4.17 9.18 -7.03
CA SER A 168 -3.39 9.49 -8.24
C SER A 168 -3.64 8.48 -9.35
N ALA A 169 -3.51 7.18 -9.04
CA ALA A 169 -3.69 6.13 -10.04
C ALA A 169 -5.11 6.13 -10.62
N PHE A 170 -6.13 6.34 -9.81
CA PHE A 170 -7.50 6.43 -10.29
C PHE A 170 -7.71 7.60 -11.25
N GLY A 171 -7.19 8.78 -10.90
CA GLY A 171 -7.30 9.99 -11.72
C GLY A 171 -6.48 9.93 -13.01
N GLU A 172 -5.22 9.52 -12.92
CA GLU A 172 -4.25 9.54 -14.02
C GLU A 172 -4.44 8.39 -15.00
N CYS A 173 -4.86 7.20 -14.54
CA CYS A 173 -5.29 6.10 -15.42
C CYS A 173 -6.69 6.33 -16.02
N LYS A 174 -7.35 7.45 -15.70
CA LYS A 174 -8.69 7.82 -16.23
C LYS A 174 -9.74 6.72 -16.05
N VAL A 175 -9.71 6.05 -14.90
CA VAL A 175 -10.60 4.93 -14.60
C VAL A 175 -12.06 5.37 -14.70
N GLY A 176 -12.86 4.68 -15.52
CA GLY A 176 -14.29 4.98 -15.72
C GLY A 176 -14.59 6.12 -16.70
N LYS A 177 -13.62 6.57 -17.49
CA LYS A 177 -13.81 7.48 -18.63
C LYS A 177 -13.72 6.76 -19.97
#